data_AF-A0A315CQA3-F1
#
_entry.id   AF-A0A315CQA3-F1
#
_cell.length_a   1.000
_cell.length_b   1.000
_cell.length_c   1.000
_cell.angle_alpha   90.00
_cell.angle_beta   90.00
_cell.angle_gamma   90.00
#
_symmetry.space_group_name_H-M   'P 1'
#
loop_
_entity.id
_entity.type
_entity.pdbx_description
1 polymer ?
#
loop_
_entity_poly.entity_id
_entity_poly.type
_entity_poly.pdbx_seq_one_letter_code
_entity_poly.pdbx_strand_id
1 'polypeptide(L)'
;MGLTLLFPLGTLMLSIWSPTTTTAAWLVICLLGFAVAERLWPYRIDWQPTRRDISTDGLLLITASLVDGLLRLGGLWLTQWATGQGYSPGLASAWPLALAVPVAIVVGELGPYTLHRWAHKHPWGWRWHQLHHGPVQVNVSNSVRVHPVNLTWNIASRGLLWWSLGLTPETLAWATLFMMLQSVAVHANVRGRIGFLAYLIGSAEAHRWHHSTQENEALNFGTTVPLWDQLLGTWHNPTGLGPSTVGLHALPK
;
A
#
# COMPACT_ATOMS: atom_id res chain seq x y z
N MET A 1 -13.68 -3.77 -16.43
CA MET A 1 -14.66 -2.68 -16.45
C MET A 1 -14.63 -1.77 -15.20
N GLY A 2 -13.99 -2.15 -14.09
CA GLY A 2 -13.97 -1.33 -12.86
C GLY A 2 -12.88 -0.24 -12.76
N LEU A 3 -11.70 -0.43 -13.38
CA LEU A 3 -10.59 0.53 -13.27
C LEU A 3 -10.83 1.86 -14.01
N THR A 4 -11.63 1.87 -15.07
CA THR A 4 -11.96 3.06 -15.86
C THR A 4 -12.97 4.00 -15.19
N LEU A 5 -13.76 3.52 -14.22
CA LEU A 5 -14.73 4.35 -13.47
C LEU A 5 -14.11 5.02 -12.23
N LEU A 6 -13.00 4.47 -11.72
CA LEU A 6 -12.31 4.98 -10.54
C LEU A 6 -11.53 6.27 -10.82
N PHE A 7 -11.00 6.43 -12.03
CA PHE A 7 -10.26 7.63 -12.42
C PHE A 7 -11.14 8.89 -12.48
N PRO A 8 -12.31 8.88 -13.16
CA PRO A 8 -13.24 10.03 -13.18
C PRO A 8 -13.74 10.43 -11.79
N LEU A 9 -13.97 9.45 -10.90
CA LEU A 9 -14.38 9.71 -9.52
C LEU A 9 -13.29 10.42 -8.72
N GLY A 10 -12.03 9.98 -8.84
CA GLY A 10 -10.89 10.65 -8.23
C GLY A 10 -10.75 12.10 -8.69
N THR A 11 -10.93 12.36 -9.99
CA THR A 11 -10.89 13.72 -10.55
C THR A 11 -11.97 14.60 -9.93
N LEU A 12 -13.21 14.08 -9.90
CA LEU A 12 -14.34 14.79 -9.33
C LEU A 12 -14.10 15.12 -7.86
N MET A 13 -13.62 14.17 -7.06
CA MET A 13 -13.32 14.40 -5.64
C MET A 13 -12.23 15.46 -5.45
N LEU A 14 -11.14 15.39 -6.21
CA LEU A 14 -10.06 16.39 -6.15
C LEU A 14 -10.52 17.79 -6.57
N SER A 15 -11.56 17.91 -7.40
CA SER A 15 -12.13 19.21 -7.79
C SER A 15 -13.06 19.84 -6.74
N ILE A 16 -13.57 19.05 -5.78
CA ILE A 16 -14.59 19.48 -4.82
C ILE A 16 -14.02 19.55 -3.39
N TRP A 17 -13.10 18.65 -3.06
CA TRP A 17 -12.62 18.44 -1.69
C TRP A 17 -11.11 18.68 -1.55
N SER A 18 -10.70 18.99 -0.32
CA SER A 18 -9.28 19.05 0.03
C SER A 18 -8.59 17.70 -0.24
N PRO A 19 -7.27 17.66 -0.53
CA PRO A 19 -6.55 16.40 -0.72
C PRO A 19 -6.73 15.42 0.45
N THR A 20 -6.71 15.91 1.69
CA THR A 20 -6.94 15.10 2.89
C THR A 20 -8.33 14.45 2.88
N THR A 21 -9.37 15.25 2.68
CA THR A 21 -10.76 14.77 2.60
C THR A 21 -10.93 13.77 1.45
N THR A 22 -10.33 14.05 0.29
CA THR A 22 -10.35 13.16 -0.87
C THR A 22 -9.70 11.82 -0.57
N THR A 23 -8.50 11.80 0.04
CA THR A 23 -7.83 10.53 0.40
C THR A 23 -8.60 9.74 1.46
N ALA A 24 -9.19 10.39 2.45
CA ALA A 24 -10.01 9.73 3.48
C ALA A 24 -11.27 9.10 2.88
N ALA A 25 -12.01 9.86 2.06
CA ALA A 25 -13.20 9.36 1.39
C ALA A 25 -12.85 8.24 0.40
N TRP A 26 -11.73 8.37 -0.33
CA TRP A 26 -11.24 7.35 -1.25
C TRP A 26 -10.93 6.04 -0.56
N LEU A 27 -10.26 6.09 0.60
CA LEU A 27 -9.97 4.91 1.41
C LEU A 27 -11.27 4.20 1.82
N VAL A 28 -12.26 4.95 2.32
CA VAL A 28 -13.56 4.40 2.72
C VAL A 28 -14.26 3.75 1.53
N ILE A 29 -14.27 4.39 0.36
CA ILE A 29 -14.86 3.84 -0.87
C ILE A 29 -14.16 2.53 -1.26
N CYS A 30 -12.82 2.49 -1.22
CA CYS A 30 -12.06 1.28 -1.53
C CYS A 30 -12.37 0.16 -0.54
N LEU A 31 -12.33 0.45 0.77
CA LEU A 31 -12.63 -0.54 1.82
C LEU A 31 -14.05 -1.10 1.68
N LEU A 32 -15.05 -0.25 1.48
CA LEU A 32 -16.44 -0.70 1.30
C LEU A 32 -16.62 -1.47 0.00
N GLY A 33 -16.03 -1.00 -1.10
CA GLY A 33 -16.09 -1.65 -2.41
C GLY A 33 -15.51 -3.06 -2.37
N PHE A 34 -14.33 -3.22 -1.78
CA PHE A 34 -13.72 -4.55 -1.62
C PHE A 34 -14.41 -5.40 -0.55
N ALA A 35 -14.95 -4.83 0.53
CA ALA A 35 -15.76 -5.57 1.49
C ALA A 35 -17.03 -6.16 0.86
N VAL A 36 -17.67 -5.43 -0.07
CA VAL A 36 -18.77 -5.97 -0.87
C VAL A 36 -18.26 -7.04 -1.83
N ALA A 37 -17.15 -6.80 -2.53
CA ALA A 37 -16.58 -7.76 -3.48
C ALA A 37 -16.20 -9.11 -2.81
N GLU A 38 -15.62 -9.08 -1.61
CA GLU A 38 -15.28 -10.29 -0.85
C GLU A 38 -16.50 -11.06 -0.37
N ARG A 39 -17.64 -10.41 -0.14
CA ARG A 39 -18.89 -11.10 0.18
C ARG A 39 -19.52 -11.76 -1.04
N LEU A 40 -19.41 -11.12 -2.20
CA LEU A 40 -19.99 -11.64 -3.45
C LEU A 40 -19.13 -12.74 -4.08
N TRP A 41 -17.81 -12.60 -4.00
CA TRP A 41 -16.84 -13.46 -4.67
C TRP A 41 -15.63 -13.79 -3.78
N PRO A 42 -15.85 -14.44 -2.62
CA PRO A 42 -14.77 -14.77 -1.69
C PRO A 42 -13.78 -15.76 -2.30
N TYR A 43 -12.49 -15.55 -2.09
CA TYR A 43 -11.45 -16.55 -2.30
C TYR A 43 -11.54 -17.67 -1.26
N ARG A 44 -11.72 -17.30 0.02
CA ARG A 44 -11.96 -18.20 1.15
C ARG A 44 -13.19 -17.76 1.93
N ILE A 45 -14.21 -18.63 2.02
CA ILE A 45 -15.46 -18.30 2.72
C ILE A 45 -15.24 -18.15 4.23
N ASP A 46 -14.26 -18.86 4.78
CA ASP A 46 -13.87 -18.84 6.19
C ASP A 46 -13.04 -17.61 6.60
N TRP A 47 -12.53 -16.82 5.65
CA TRP A 47 -11.70 -15.63 5.91
C TRP A 47 -12.53 -14.36 6.12
N GLN A 48 -13.50 -14.42 7.03
CA GLN A 48 -14.36 -13.28 7.38
C GLN A 48 -13.87 -12.62 8.68
N PRO A 49 -13.72 -11.28 8.73
CA PRO A 49 -13.27 -10.61 9.94
C PRO A 49 -14.30 -10.74 11.07
N THR A 50 -13.84 -11.07 12.27
CA THR A 50 -14.69 -11.06 13.46
C THR A 50 -14.96 -9.63 13.92
N ARG A 51 -15.93 -9.44 14.83
CA ARG A 51 -16.14 -8.12 15.46
C ARG A 51 -14.89 -7.59 16.16
N ARG A 52 -14.09 -8.48 16.75
CA ARG A 52 -12.83 -8.14 17.40
C ARG A 52 -11.79 -7.67 16.40
N ASP A 53 -11.70 -8.33 15.24
CA ASP A 53 -10.80 -7.92 14.16
C ASP A 53 -11.16 -6.52 13.66
N ILE A 54 -12.44 -6.30 13.33
CA ILE A 54 -12.94 -5.00 12.85
C ILE A 54 -12.67 -3.89 13.88
N SER A 55 -12.88 -4.16 15.17
CA SER A 55 -12.60 -3.17 16.22
C SER A 55 -11.11 -2.85 16.34
N THR A 56 -10.25 -3.86 16.21
CA THR A 56 -8.78 -3.69 16.27
C THR A 56 -8.30 -2.91 15.06
N ASP A 57 -8.77 -3.27 13.86
CA ASP A 57 -8.40 -2.65 12.60
C ASP A 57 -8.93 -1.21 12.51
N GLY A 58 -10.13 -0.95 13.05
CA GLY A 58 -10.67 0.40 13.18
C GLY A 58 -9.84 1.30 14.10
N LEU A 59 -9.39 0.79 15.26
CA LEU A 59 -8.50 1.54 16.15
C LEU A 59 -7.14 1.83 15.50
N LEU A 60 -6.58 0.85 14.80
CA LEU A 60 -5.33 1.02 14.05
C LEU A 60 -5.48 1.99 12.90
N LEU A 61 -6.63 2.01 12.21
CA LEU A 61 -6.94 3.01 11.18
C LEU A 61 -6.99 4.44 11.75
N ILE A 62 -7.62 4.63 12.90
CA ILE A 62 -7.65 5.95 13.58
C ILE A 62 -6.22 6.38 13.91
N THR A 63 -5.44 5.47 14.51
CA THR A 63 -4.03 5.73 14.87
C THR A 63 -3.20 6.05 13.63
N ALA A 64 -3.36 5.28 12.55
CA ALA A 64 -2.69 5.48 11.27
C ALA A 64 -3.06 6.84 10.65
N SER A 65 -4.32 7.25 10.72
CA SER A 65 -4.79 8.54 10.19
C SER A 65 -4.18 9.72 10.95
N LEU A 66 -4.03 9.62 12.28
CA LEU A 66 -3.35 10.62 13.09
C LEU A 66 -1.87 10.73 12.74
N VAL A 67 -1.19 9.59 12.61
CA VAL A 67 0.24 9.52 12.23
C VAL A 67 0.46 10.08 10.82
N ASP A 68 -0.36 9.68 9.84
CA ASP A 68 -0.32 10.21 8.47
C ASP A 68 -0.53 11.72 8.45
N GLY A 69 -1.51 12.24 9.20
CA GLY A 69 -1.76 13.68 9.34
C GLY A 69 -0.54 14.44 9.89
N LEU A 70 0.07 13.94 10.98
CA LEU A 70 1.27 14.54 11.57
C LEU A 70 2.46 14.51 10.59
N LEU A 71 2.66 13.40 9.87
CA LEU A 71 3.75 13.27 8.89
C LEU A 71 3.55 14.18 7.67
N ARG A 72 2.31 14.40 7.23
CA ARG A 72 2.00 15.39 6.18
C ARG A 72 2.37 16.80 6.62
N LEU A 73 2.00 17.19 7.84
CA LEU A 73 2.36 18.50 8.39
C LEU A 73 3.89 18.65 8.52
N GLY A 74 4.57 17.64 9.05
CA GLY A 74 6.03 17.62 9.15
C GLY A 74 6.73 17.66 7.78
N GLY A 75 6.23 16.93 6.79
CA GLY A 75 6.75 16.92 5.43
C GLY A 75 6.56 18.26 4.72
N LEU A 76 5.41 18.92 4.91
CA LEU A 76 5.16 20.28 4.41
C LEU A 76 6.12 21.28 5.04
N TRP A 77 6.28 21.24 6.36
CA TRP A 77 7.24 22.09 7.08
C TRP A 77 8.67 21.87 6.58
N LEU A 78 9.11 20.62 6.44
CA LEU A 78 10.45 20.28 5.96
C LEU A 78 10.67 20.77 4.53
N THR A 79 9.67 20.65 3.66
CA THR A 79 9.72 21.14 2.28
C THR A 79 9.86 22.66 2.24
N GLN A 80 9.09 23.39 3.06
CA GLN A 80 9.16 24.84 3.18
C GLN A 80 10.51 25.30 3.72
N TRP A 81 11.00 24.66 4.79
CA TRP A 81 12.31 24.94 5.36
C TRP A 81 13.42 24.71 4.33
N ALA A 82 13.43 23.56 3.65
CA ALA A 82 14.45 23.23 2.65
C ALA A 82 14.46 24.25 1.51
N THR A 83 13.29 24.62 0.99
CA THR A 83 13.14 25.65 -0.04
C THR A 83 13.64 27.01 0.45
N GLY A 84 13.35 27.37 1.71
CA GLY A 84 13.85 28.60 2.33
C GLY A 84 15.37 28.63 2.55
N GLN A 85 16.02 27.46 2.61
CA GLN A 85 17.49 27.34 2.61
C GLN A 85 18.10 27.31 1.19
N GLY A 86 17.29 27.43 0.14
CA GLY A 86 17.76 27.37 -1.25
C GLY A 86 17.89 25.95 -1.82
N TYR A 87 17.47 24.91 -1.09
CA TYR A 87 17.35 23.57 -1.68
C TYR A 87 16.16 23.55 -2.63
N SER A 88 16.43 23.23 -3.89
CA SER A 88 15.39 23.07 -4.90
C SER A 88 15.02 21.59 -5.04
N PRO A 89 13.73 21.25 -5.07
CA PRO A 89 13.32 19.91 -5.46
C PRO A 89 13.73 19.62 -6.92
N GLY A 90 13.73 18.35 -7.33
CA GLY A 90 14.11 17.95 -8.68
C GLY A 90 13.27 18.56 -9.81
N LEU A 91 13.65 18.29 -11.06
CA LEU A 91 13.08 18.94 -12.25
C LEU A 91 11.81 18.27 -12.80
N ALA A 92 11.23 17.29 -12.09
CA ALA A 92 10.05 16.57 -12.57
C ALA A 92 8.75 17.38 -12.50
N SER A 93 8.79 18.59 -11.94
CA SER A 93 7.63 19.49 -11.85
C SER A 93 7.07 19.89 -13.23
N ALA A 94 7.91 19.88 -14.26
CA ALA A 94 7.55 20.20 -15.64
C ALA A 94 7.09 18.97 -16.46
N TRP A 95 7.12 17.77 -15.88
CA TRP A 95 6.76 16.55 -16.62
C TRP A 95 5.24 16.48 -16.85
N PRO A 96 4.80 15.98 -18.02
CA PRO A 96 3.38 15.72 -18.24
C PRO A 96 2.88 14.65 -17.28
N LEU A 97 1.65 14.77 -16.78
CA LEU A 97 1.07 13.83 -15.80
C LEU A 97 1.14 12.36 -16.25
N ALA A 98 0.98 12.11 -17.56
CA ALA A 98 1.07 10.78 -18.15
C ALA A 98 2.44 10.09 -17.91
N LEU A 99 3.51 10.86 -17.73
CA LEU A 99 4.83 10.37 -17.36
C LEU A 99 5.05 10.47 -15.84
N ALA A 100 4.69 11.61 -15.25
CA ALA A 100 4.97 11.92 -13.86
C ALA A 100 4.26 10.95 -12.89
N VAL A 101 3.01 10.57 -13.15
CA VAL A 101 2.23 9.68 -12.27
C VAL A 101 2.78 8.25 -12.26
N PRO A 102 3.04 7.58 -13.40
CA PRO A 102 3.68 6.26 -13.39
C PRO A 102 5.05 6.26 -12.70
N VAL A 103 5.87 7.29 -12.93
CA VAL A 103 7.17 7.40 -12.26
C VAL A 103 7.00 7.59 -10.76
N ALA A 104 6.05 8.43 -10.33
CA ALA A 104 5.73 8.62 -8.93
C ALA A 104 5.29 7.32 -8.25
N ILE A 105 4.51 6.47 -8.93
CA ILE A 105 4.12 5.14 -8.42
C ILE A 105 5.33 4.22 -8.28
N VAL A 106 6.13 4.08 -9.34
CA VAL A 106 7.29 3.17 -9.35
C VAL A 106 8.33 3.59 -8.32
N VAL A 107 8.73 4.87 -8.32
CA VAL A 107 9.72 5.40 -7.39
C VAL A 107 9.15 5.46 -5.97
N GLY A 108 7.87 5.80 -5.82
CA GLY A 108 7.21 5.85 -4.52
C GLY A 108 7.05 4.50 -3.84
N GLU A 109 7.12 3.40 -4.59
CA GLU A 109 7.14 2.03 -4.05
C GLU A 109 8.53 1.61 -3.57
N LEU A 110 9.63 2.17 -4.12
CA LEU A 110 11.00 1.71 -3.86
C LEU A 110 11.39 1.75 -2.37
N GLY A 111 11.15 2.88 -1.70
CA GLY A 111 11.45 3.07 -0.29
C GLY A 111 10.67 2.08 0.60
N PRO A 112 9.32 2.08 0.54
CA PRO A 112 8.48 1.12 1.24
C PRO A 112 8.84 -0.34 0.94
N TYR A 113 9.07 -0.70 -0.32
CA TYR A 113 9.50 -2.05 -0.72
C TYR A 113 10.80 -2.46 -0.01
N THR A 114 11.79 -1.58 0.01
CA THR A 114 13.10 -1.87 0.61
C THR A 114 12.97 -2.10 2.11
N LEU A 115 12.20 -1.24 2.78
CA LEU A 115 11.94 -1.34 4.22
C LEU A 115 11.08 -2.55 4.56
N HIS A 116 10.14 -2.92 3.70
CA HIS A 116 9.31 -4.10 3.84
C HIS A 116 10.15 -5.37 3.76
N ARG A 117 10.95 -5.53 2.69
CA ARG A 117 11.89 -6.64 2.55
C ARG A 117 12.89 -6.70 3.71
N TRP A 118 13.39 -5.55 4.15
CA TRP A 118 14.28 -5.47 5.31
C TRP A 118 13.59 -5.96 6.59
N ALA A 119 12.32 -5.57 6.80
CA ALA A 119 11.55 -5.97 7.98
C ALA A 119 11.28 -7.48 8.05
N HIS A 120 11.15 -8.16 6.90
CA HIS A 120 11.08 -9.62 6.87
C HIS A 120 12.41 -10.33 7.18
N LYS A 121 13.54 -9.64 6.98
CA LYS A 121 14.88 -10.23 7.16
C LYS A 121 15.55 -9.87 8.48
N HIS A 122 15.04 -8.87 9.21
CA HIS A 122 15.70 -8.35 10.41
C HIS A 122 14.76 -8.35 11.60
N PRO A 123 15.14 -8.93 12.76
CA PRO A 123 14.28 -9.02 13.93
C PRO A 123 13.73 -7.68 14.41
N TRP A 124 14.50 -6.60 14.30
CA TRP A 124 14.03 -5.26 14.69
C TRP A 124 12.90 -4.75 13.80
N GLY A 125 13.03 -4.92 12.48
CA GLY A 125 11.97 -4.51 11.55
C GLY A 125 10.73 -5.40 11.69
N TRP A 126 10.94 -6.71 11.86
CA TRP A 126 9.86 -7.68 12.07
C TRP A 126 9.06 -7.40 13.34
N ARG A 127 9.69 -6.97 14.44
CA ARG A 127 8.98 -6.63 15.69
C ARG A 127 7.81 -5.67 15.50
N TRP A 128 7.93 -4.75 14.55
CA TRP A 128 6.87 -3.83 14.17
C TRP A 128 5.96 -4.44 13.10
N HIS A 129 6.58 -5.03 12.07
CA HIS A 129 5.86 -5.53 10.91
C HIS A 129 4.98 -6.77 11.20
N GLN A 130 5.32 -7.56 12.21
CA GLN A 130 4.53 -8.73 12.63
C GLN A 130 3.10 -8.38 13.07
N LEU A 131 2.81 -7.11 13.45
CA LEU A 131 1.43 -6.68 13.67
C LEU A 131 0.58 -6.84 12.40
N HIS A 132 1.19 -6.54 11.24
CA HIS A 132 0.58 -6.69 9.92
C HIS A 132 0.31 -8.15 9.58
N HIS A 133 1.26 -9.04 9.86
CA HIS A 133 1.14 -10.49 9.70
C HIS A 133 0.43 -11.20 10.86
N GLY A 134 -0.08 -10.45 11.85
CA GLY A 134 -0.81 -11.03 12.98
C GLY A 134 -2.12 -11.76 12.61
N PRO A 135 -2.93 -11.29 11.63
CA PRO A 135 -4.11 -12.02 11.18
C PRO A 135 -3.78 -13.42 10.65
N VAL A 136 -4.61 -14.41 11.01
CA VAL A 136 -4.56 -15.79 10.46
C VAL A 136 -5.48 -15.96 9.24
N GLN A 137 -5.90 -14.84 8.65
CA GLN A 137 -6.73 -14.73 7.46
C GLN A 137 -6.42 -13.41 6.78
N VAL A 138 -6.48 -13.36 5.45
CA VAL A 138 -6.24 -12.13 4.68
C VAL A 138 -7.57 -11.66 4.09
N ASN A 139 -8.03 -10.49 4.52
CA ASN A 139 -9.20 -9.80 3.97
C ASN A 139 -9.00 -8.28 3.98
N VAL A 140 -9.91 -7.55 3.35
CA VAL A 140 -9.84 -6.10 3.12
C VAL A 140 -9.59 -5.30 4.40
N SER A 141 -10.12 -5.75 5.54
CA SER A 141 -9.95 -5.03 6.81
C SER A 141 -8.49 -5.03 7.30
N ASN A 142 -7.72 -6.06 6.93
CA ASN A 142 -6.32 -6.17 7.33
C ASN A 142 -5.42 -5.17 6.58
N SER A 143 -5.89 -4.55 5.50
CA SER A 143 -5.14 -3.52 4.75
C SER A 143 -4.76 -2.30 5.60
N VAL A 144 -5.50 -2.04 6.69
CA VAL A 144 -5.24 -0.93 7.62
C VAL A 144 -4.59 -1.39 8.93
N ARG A 145 -4.32 -2.70 9.09
CA ARG A 145 -3.60 -3.24 10.23
C ARG A 145 -2.10 -3.01 10.04
N VAL A 146 -1.65 -1.81 10.40
CA VAL A 146 -0.26 -1.36 10.25
C VAL A 146 0.25 -0.73 11.55
N HIS A 147 1.48 -1.06 11.94
CA HIS A 147 2.10 -0.43 13.10
C HIS A 147 2.53 1.02 12.76
N PRO A 148 2.39 2.01 13.67
CA PRO A 148 2.78 3.40 13.41
C PRO A 148 4.23 3.58 12.93
N VAL A 149 5.16 2.76 13.42
CA VAL A 149 6.56 2.76 12.97
C VAL A 149 6.69 2.34 11.50
N ASN A 150 5.99 1.28 11.08
CA ASN A 150 5.99 0.88 9.66
C ASN A 150 5.37 1.96 8.78
N LEU A 151 4.27 2.55 9.23
CA LEU A 151 3.62 3.64 8.50
C LEU A 151 4.57 4.84 8.35
N THR A 152 5.26 5.20 9.44
CA THR A 152 6.17 6.34 9.47
C THR A 152 7.31 6.19 8.47
N TRP A 153 8.02 5.07 8.49
CA TRP A 153 9.12 4.87 7.55
C TRP A 153 8.63 4.77 6.09
N ASN A 154 7.39 4.28 5.87
CA ASN A 154 6.86 4.08 4.52
C ASN A 154 6.52 5.45 3.92
N ILE A 155 5.85 6.30 4.69
CA ILE A 155 5.53 7.67 4.28
C ILE A 155 6.81 8.51 4.14
N ALA A 156 7.73 8.42 5.10
CA ALA A 156 8.97 9.21 5.07
C ALA A 156 9.87 8.84 3.89
N SER A 157 10.11 7.55 3.65
CA SER A 157 10.94 7.09 2.53
C SER A 157 10.33 7.44 1.17
N ARG A 158 9.02 7.24 1.01
CA ARG A 158 8.28 7.67 -0.20
C ARG A 158 8.34 9.18 -0.40
N GLY A 159 8.04 9.94 0.65
CA GLY A 159 8.03 11.40 0.62
C GLY A 159 9.39 11.98 0.24
N LEU A 160 10.48 11.42 0.79
CA LEU A 160 11.84 11.82 0.43
C LEU A 160 12.13 11.60 -1.06
N LEU A 161 11.78 10.43 -1.60
CA LEU A 161 11.98 10.12 -3.01
C LEU A 161 11.14 11.05 -3.92
N TRP A 162 9.88 11.27 -3.57
CA TRP A 162 9.00 12.18 -4.29
C TRP A 162 9.49 13.64 -4.27
N TRP A 163 9.95 14.11 -3.11
CA TRP A 163 10.54 15.44 -2.96
C TRP A 163 11.82 15.58 -3.79
N SER A 164 12.69 14.57 -3.78
CA SER A 164 13.94 14.57 -4.55
C SER A 164 13.72 14.71 -6.07
N LEU A 165 12.61 14.18 -6.58
CA LEU A 165 12.21 14.32 -7.98
C LEU A 165 11.55 15.67 -8.29
N GLY A 166 10.97 16.33 -7.28
CA GLY A 166 10.20 17.56 -7.43
C GLY A 166 8.88 17.39 -8.14
N LEU A 167 8.19 16.29 -7.83
CA LEU A 167 6.86 16.01 -8.35
C LEU A 167 5.83 17.02 -7.83
N THR A 168 4.90 17.41 -8.70
CA THR A 168 3.84 18.37 -8.36
C THR A 168 2.83 17.77 -7.37
N PRO A 169 2.15 18.59 -6.55
CA PRO A 169 1.08 18.11 -5.66
C PRO A 169 -0.01 17.31 -6.39
N GLU A 170 -0.34 17.70 -7.62
CA GLU A 170 -1.29 16.98 -8.47
C GLU A 170 -0.79 15.57 -8.83
N THR A 171 0.47 15.44 -9.23
CA THR A 171 1.10 14.13 -9.49
C THR A 171 1.04 13.24 -8.25
N LEU A 172 1.38 13.81 -7.09
CA LEU A 172 1.36 13.08 -5.81
C LEU A 172 -0.03 12.64 -5.40
N ALA A 173 -1.06 13.48 -5.65
CA ALA A 173 -2.44 13.14 -5.38
C ALA A 173 -2.87 11.91 -6.21
N TRP A 174 -2.63 11.94 -7.52
CA TRP A 174 -2.97 10.82 -8.41
C TRP A 174 -2.24 9.53 -8.07
N ALA A 175 -0.93 9.61 -7.82
CA ALA A 175 -0.15 8.46 -7.39
C ALA A 175 -0.66 7.90 -6.05
N THR A 176 -0.98 8.76 -5.08
CA THR A 176 -1.50 8.36 -3.78
C THR A 176 -2.84 7.63 -3.90
N LEU A 177 -3.78 8.13 -4.72
CA LEU A 177 -5.08 7.48 -4.91
C LEU A 177 -4.92 6.07 -5.51
N PHE A 178 -4.04 5.91 -6.50
CA PHE A 178 -3.77 4.61 -7.10
C PHE A 178 -3.06 3.66 -6.13
N MET A 179 -2.01 4.11 -5.44
CA MET A 179 -1.28 3.30 -4.45
C MET A 179 -2.20 2.88 -3.29
N MET A 180 -3.09 3.76 -2.85
CA MET A 180 -4.07 3.45 -1.80
C MET A 180 -5.09 2.40 -2.27
N LEU A 181 -5.61 2.54 -3.50
CA LEU A 181 -6.47 1.53 -4.11
C LEU A 181 -5.76 0.18 -4.14
N GLN A 182 -4.50 0.12 -4.60
CA GLN A 182 -3.75 -1.12 -4.66
C GLN A 182 -3.49 -1.72 -3.28
N SER A 183 -3.07 -0.89 -2.31
CA SER A 183 -2.86 -1.33 -0.93
C SER A 183 -4.11 -1.99 -0.34
N VAL A 184 -5.30 -1.51 -0.66
CA VAL A 184 -6.56 -2.17 -0.24
C VAL A 184 -6.83 -3.42 -1.09
N ALA A 185 -6.69 -3.32 -2.41
CA ALA A 185 -7.02 -4.38 -3.36
C ALA A 185 -6.19 -5.66 -3.13
N VAL A 186 -4.89 -5.54 -2.83
CA VAL A 186 -4.02 -6.69 -2.61
C VAL A 186 -4.32 -7.45 -1.32
N HIS A 187 -4.98 -6.84 -0.34
CA HIS A 187 -5.45 -7.55 0.85
C HIS A 187 -6.81 -8.21 0.64
N ALA A 188 -7.46 -7.96 -0.49
CA ALA A 188 -8.82 -8.39 -0.65
C ALA A 188 -8.91 -9.93 -0.78
N ASN A 189 -9.74 -10.56 0.03
CA ASN A 189 -10.19 -11.95 -0.05
C ASN A 189 -11.08 -12.21 -1.28
N VAL A 190 -10.76 -11.60 -2.42
CA VAL A 190 -11.49 -11.77 -3.68
C VAL A 190 -10.86 -12.91 -4.47
N ARG A 191 -11.72 -13.78 -5.00
CA ARG A 191 -11.32 -14.92 -5.83
C ARG A 191 -10.84 -14.49 -7.22
N GLY A 192 -9.99 -15.32 -7.79
CA GLY A 192 -9.58 -15.22 -9.19
C GLY A 192 -8.26 -14.50 -9.39
N ARG A 193 -7.75 -14.67 -10.61
CA ARG A 193 -6.47 -14.14 -11.06
C ARG A 193 -6.66 -12.89 -11.89
N ILE A 194 -5.76 -11.92 -11.76
CA ILE A 194 -5.69 -10.77 -12.66
C ILE A 194 -4.83 -11.05 -13.91
N GLY A 195 -4.32 -12.29 -14.05
CA GLY A 195 -3.61 -12.76 -15.23
C GLY A 195 -2.33 -11.97 -15.48
N PHE A 196 -2.13 -11.54 -16.73
CA PHE A 196 -0.96 -10.74 -17.13
C PHE A 196 -0.79 -9.45 -16.32
N LEU A 197 -1.88 -8.86 -15.80
CA LEU A 197 -1.80 -7.66 -14.97
C LEU A 197 -1.01 -7.89 -13.68
N ALA A 198 -0.89 -9.13 -13.20
CA ALA A 198 -0.08 -9.46 -12.02
C ALA A 198 1.41 -9.14 -12.21
N TYR A 199 1.88 -8.95 -13.45
CA TYR A 199 3.25 -8.52 -13.73
C TYR A 199 3.41 -7.00 -13.75
N LEU A 200 2.31 -6.23 -13.75
CA LEU A 200 2.31 -4.77 -13.85
C LEU A 200 1.85 -4.10 -12.56
N ILE A 201 0.89 -4.71 -11.87
CA ILE A 201 0.28 -4.18 -10.64
C ILE A 201 0.22 -5.27 -9.58
N GLY A 202 0.13 -4.83 -8.31
CA GLY A 202 -0.09 -5.72 -7.19
C GLY A 202 -1.33 -6.59 -7.38
N SER A 203 -1.29 -7.80 -6.81
CA SER A 203 -2.41 -8.73 -6.87
C SER A 203 -2.68 -9.33 -5.51
N ALA A 204 -3.97 -9.58 -5.22
CA ALA A 204 -4.35 -10.28 -4.01
C ALA A 204 -3.78 -11.71 -3.94
N GLU A 205 -3.51 -12.31 -5.10
CA GLU A 205 -2.89 -13.64 -5.15
C GLU A 205 -1.46 -13.60 -4.60
N ALA A 206 -0.62 -12.74 -5.17
CA ALA A 206 0.77 -12.60 -4.76
C ALA A 206 0.89 -12.21 -3.28
N HIS A 207 0.02 -11.30 -2.82
CA HIS A 207 0.03 -10.82 -1.45
C HIS A 207 -0.49 -11.84 -0.44
N ARG A 208 -1.38 -12.76 -0.82
CA ARG A 208 -1.73 -13.89 0.05
C ARG A 208 -0.52 -14.78 0.34
N TRP A 209 0.29 -15.09 -0.67
CA TRP A 209 1.52 -15.88 -0.49
C TRP A 209 2.56 -15.15 0.36
N HIS A 210 2.68 -13.84 0.17
CA HIS A 210 3.49 -12.99 1.04
C HIS A 210 3.12 -13.14 2.52
N HIS A 211 1.83 -13.30 2.82
CA HIS A 211 1.31 -13.54 4.18
C HIS A 211 1.48 -14.98 4.69
N SER A 212 2.13 -15.88 3.94
CA SER A 212 2.34 -17.26 4.37
C SER A 212 3.14 -17.35 5.68
N THR A 213 2.79 -18.34 6.50
CA THR A 213 3.57 -18.72 7.68
C THR A 213 4.89 -19.43 7.33
N GLN A 214 5.13 -19.74 6.06
CA GLN A 214 6.38 -20.34 5.58
C GLN A 214 7.27 -19.25 4.96
N GLU A 215 8.47 -19.05 5.50
CA GLU A 215 9.38 -17.97 5.10
C GLU A 215 9.79 -18.03 3.62
N ASN A 216 9.95 -19.24 3.08
CA ASN A 216 10.28 -19.45 1.66
C ASN A 216 9.14 -19.10 0.69
N GLU A 217 7.91 -18.98 1.21
CA GLU A 217 6.72 -18.55 0.46
C GLU A 217 6.44 -17.05 0.62
N ALA A 218 6.88 -16.45 1.73
CA ALA A 218 6.68 -15.04 2.11
C ALA A 218 7.54 -14.05 1.30
N LEU A 219 7.45 -14.16 -0.03
CA LEU A 219 8.05 -13.29 -1.04
C LEU A 219 7.12 -12.11 -1.38
N ASN A 220 7.25 -11.48 -2.56
CA ASN A 220 6.33 -10.45 -3.07
C ASN A 220 6.13 -9.25 -2.11
N PHE A 221 7.20 -8.49 -1.83
CA PHE A 221 7.17 -7.36 -0.90
C PHE A 221 6.52 -6.10 -1.49
N GLY A 222 6.40 -6.00 -2.81
CA GLY A 222 5.75 -4.92 -3.52
C GLY A 222 4.23 -5.02 -3.44
N THR A 223 3.60 -3.94 -2.99
CA THR A 223 2.14 -3.85 -2.81
C THR A 223 1.46 -3.17 -3.99
N THR A 224 2.02 -2.08 -4.52
CA THR A 224 1.42 -1.35 -5.65
C THR A 224 1.82 -1.95 -6.99
N VAL A 225 3.12 -2.22 -7.16
CA VAL A 225 3.71 -2.75 -8.39
C VAL A 225 4.75 -3.83 -8.03
N PRO A 226 4.78 -4.94 -8.76
CA PRO A 226 5.73 -6.04 -8.51
C PRO A 226 7.12 -5.76 -9.09
N LEU A 227 7.34 -4.61 -9.73
CA LEU A 227 8.56 -4.29 -10.46
C LEU A 227 9.82 -4.48 -9.60
N TRP A 228 9.81 -4.02 -8.36
CA TRP A 228 10.97 -4.16 -7.46
C TRP A 228 11.20 -5.62 -7.05
N ASP A 229 10.15 -6.41 -6.86
CA ASP A 229 10.27 -7.85 -6.66
C ASP A 229 10.89 -8.54 -7.87
N GLN A 230 10.48 -8.15 -9.08
CA GLN A 230 10.99 -8.73 -10.33
C GLN A 230 12.47 -8.41 -10.52
N LEU A 231 12.86 -7.15 -10.28
CA LEU A 231 14.24 -6.70 -10.43
C LEU A 231 15.17 -7.28 -9.36
N LEU A 232 14.67 -7.50 -8.14
CA LEU A 232 15.49 -7.89 -6.99
C LEU A 232 15.32 -9.35 -6.56
N GLY A 233 14.68 -10.15 -7.41
CA GLY A 233 14.59 -11.61 -7.29
C GLY A 233 13.69 -12.08 -6.15
N THR A 234 12.65 -11.33 -5.81
CA THR A 234 11.65 -11.69 -4.80
C THR A 234 10.24 -11.82 -5.39
N TRP A 235 10.12 -11.83 -6.71
CA TRP A 235 8.85 -12.06 -7.39
C TRP A 235 8.52 -13.55 -7.46
N HIS A 236 7.35 -13.89 -6.97
CA HIS A 236 6.72 -15.19 -7.13
C HIS A 236 5.33 -14.99 -7.71
N ASN A 237 5.15 -15.36 -8.99
CA ASN A 237 3.82 -15.40 -9.59
C ASN A 237 3.11 -16.69 -9.14
N PRO A 238 2.08 -16.60 -8.28
CA PRO A 238 1.54 -17.81 -7.71
C PRO A 238 0.70 -18.60 -8.71
N THR A 239 0.88 -19.93 -8.69
CA THR A 239 0.07 -20.88 -9.47
C THR A 239 -0.57 -21.88 -8.52
N GLY A 240 -1.91 -21.89 -8.43
CA GLY A 240 -2.65 -22.89 -7.66
C GLY A 240 -3.53 -22.33 -6.54
N LEU A 241 -3.90 -23.22 -5.61
CA LEU A 241 -4.57 -22.88 -4.36
C LEU A 241 -3.50 -22.21 -3.47
N GLY A 242 -3.73 -20.99 -3.01
CA GLY A 242 -2.81 -20.17 -2.21
C GLY A 242 -2.25 -20.85 -0.94
N PRO A 243 -1.51 -20.12 -0.08
CA PRO A 243 -0.77 -20.75 1.02
C PRO A 243 -1.70 -21.54 1.96
N SER A 244 -1.18 -22.64 2.52
CA SER A 244 -1.93 -23.49 3.45
C SER A 244 -2.37 -22.74 4.70
N THR A 245 -1.50 -21.85 5.18
CA THR A 245 -1.66 -21.06 6.40
C THR A 245 -1.05 -19.68 6.20
N VAL A 246 -1.73 -18.67 6.71
CA VAL A 246 -1.27 -17.27 6.72
C VAL A 246 -1.12 -16.79 8.15
N GLY A 247 -0.25 -15.81 8.36
CA GLY A 247 -0.03 -15.18 9.64
C GLY A 247 1.46 -15.05 9.98
N LEU A 248 1.78 -15.19 11.27
CA LEU A 248 3.15 -15.11 11.75
C LEU A 248 3.98 -16.31 11.30
N HIS A 249 5.12 -16.06 10.64
CA HIS A 249 6.14 -17.07 10.39
C HIS A 249 7.27 -17.00 11.43
N ALA A 250 8.06 -18.07 11.53
CA ALA A 250 9.25 -18.08 12.38
C ALA A 250 10.30 -17.10 11.81
N LEU A 251 10.89 -16.29 12.70
CA LEU A 251 11.97 -15.38 12.32
C LEU A 251 13.22 -16.14 11.82
N PRO A 252 13.96 -15.61 10.83
CA PRO A 252 15.37 -15.97 10.71
C PRO A 252 16.08 -15.61 12.03
N LYS A 253 16.78 -16.60 12.60
CA LYS A 253 17.54 -16.47 13.85
C LYS A 253 18.70 -15.50 13.71
#